data_AF-A0A972S5L3-F1
#
_entry.id   AF-A0A972S5L3-F1
#
_cell.length_a   1.000
_cell.length_b   1.000
_cell.length_c   1.000
_cell.angle_alpha   90.00
_cell.angle_beta   90.00
_cell.angle_gamma   90.00
#
_symmetry.space_group_name_H-M   'P 1'
#
loop_
_entity.id
_entity.type
_entity.pdbx_description
1 polymer ?
#
loop_
_entity_poly.entity_id
_entity_poly.type
_entity_poly.pdbx_seq_one_letter_code
_entity_poly.pdbx_strand_id
1 'polypeptide(L)'
;HVILTPEGYPFAAFIYLPNKDFNQTLQTVVKYWQQTPDKIRKIAQDSVTPTVPAQAFNLQPIEFKGKLLEQVSRSLDDLSGGLTGSTKFPQAPLLKGLLSIPELTPAIEQWLLLTLDQMQDQHLFDHIHGGFYRYTVDPEWQIPHFEKMAYTQALLADIYLQAGQRYHRQDYLDTAKSTLEYLKIHLFNAKVGLYQSSQSAIDKHGEEGGYYLWHRDRLQKTLSKAAFAEVNQAWSLGAPMPHDLGWHPSKTEFHWPAIKAALTTPVERIPVDTKSILGWNGLILSALSRAYSVLNDSHYLERANQLAKRLNTLLQNSHPPRALSDNGDFMGEANLQDYAFIYQGLKDWQQLSLQPPDKTALTDSISTLEMTILDKFYTSSGWRYHPTPLLPGQQGEWVIEDNAIPSPTAIVSCLAPKSMLYAGQDLMRLPINYPSYLSPINHCVKP
;
A
#
# COMPACT_ATOMS: atom_id res chain seq x y z
N HIS A 1 5.78 0.39 20.18
CA HIS A 1 6.36 -0.42 21.28
C HIS A 1 5.32 -0.63 22.36
N VAL A 2 5.27 -1.84 22.94
CA VAL A 2 4.36 -2.19 24.04
C VAL A 2 5.21 -2.79 25.17
N ILE A 3 4.97 -2.39 26.41
CA ILE A 3 5.57 -2.98 27.60
C ILE A 3 4.51 -3.81 28.32
N LEU A 4 4.87 -5.05 28.62
CA LEU A 4 4.00 -6.05 29.23
C LEU A 4 4.38 -6.30 30.69
N THR A 5 3.39 -6.68 31.48
CA THR A 5 3.58 -7.33 32.78
C THR A 5 4.23 -8.71 32.59
N PRO A 6 4.82 -9.32 33.65
CA PRO A 6 5.35 -10.69 33.57
C PRO A 6 4.32 -11.72 33.10
N GLU A 7 3.03 -11.47 33.35
CA GLU A 7 1.90 -12.31 32.95
C GLU A 7 1.43 -12.02 31.49
N GLY A 8 2.07 -11.08 30.80
CA GLY A 8 1.81 -10.76 29.39
C GLY A 8 0.78 -9.65 29.13
N TYR A 9 0.15 -9.09 30.17
CA TYR A 9 -0.83 -8.02 30.01
C TYR A 9 -0.16 -6.69 29.64
N PRO A 10 -0.68 -5.95 28.65
CA PRO A 10 -0.12 -4.64 28.29
C PRO A 10 -0.41 -3.61 29.39
N PHE A 11 0.58 -2.79 29.72
CA PHE A 11 0.39 -1.69 30.68
C PHE A 11 0.93 -0.34 30.20
N ALA A 12 1.80 -0.33 29.18
CA ALA A 12 2.27 0.90 28.55
C ALA A 12 2.50 0.67 27.04
N ALA A 13 2.16 1.66 26.23
CA ALA A 13 2.42 1.65 24.79
C ALA A 13 2.86 3.05 24.33
N PHE A 14 3.79 3.09 23.38
CA PHE A 14 4.26 4.32 22.77
C PHE A 14 4.76 4.03 21.34
N ILE A 15 4.69 5.05 20.49
CA ILE A 15 5.25 5.02 19.13
C ILE A 15 6.77 5.22 19.18
N TYR A 16 7.41 5.58 18.06
CA TYR A 16 8.83 5.91 18.06
C TYR A 16 9.14 7.03 19.06
N LEU A 17 10.18 6.83 19.87
CA LEU A 17 10.76 7.84 20.75
C LEU A 17 12.25 7.96 20.44
N PRO A 18 12.82 9.17 20.32
CA PRO A 18 14.26 9.36 20.27
C PRO A 18 14.95 8.70 21.46
N ASN A 19 16.20 8.26 21.29
CA ASN A 19 16.94 7.48 22.31
C ASN A 19 16.89 8.08 23.73
N LYS A 20 16.97 9.42 23.85
CA LYS A 20 16.91 10.11 25.15
C LYS A 20 15.55 9.95 25.82
N ASP A 21 14.47 10.21 25.08
CA ASP A 21 13.10 10.16 25.60
C ASP A 21 12.65 8.72 25.84
N PHE A 22 13.12 7.79 25.00
CA PHE A 22 12.93 6.36 25.20
C PHE A 22 13.54 5.90 26.53
N ASN A 23 14.80 6.26 26.80
CA ASN A 23 15.47 5.91 28.06
C ASN A 23 14.76 6.52 29.28
N GLN A 24 14.32 7.78 29.19
CA GLN A 24 13.58 8.43 30.28
C GLN A 24 12.22 7.75 30.53
N THR A 25 11.53 7.35 29.45
CA THR A 25 10.27 6.61 29.53
C THR A 25 10.49 5.26 30.21
N LEU A 26 11.54 4.51 29.83
CA LEU A 26 11.87 3.23 30.45
C LEU A 26 12.20 3.38 31.95
N GLN A 27 12.99 4.38 32.33
CA GLN A 27 13.30 4.64 33.75
C GLN A 27 12.03 4.94 34.56
N THR A 28 11.11 5.72 33.98
CA THR A 28 9.82 6.04 34.59
C THR A 28 8.97 4.78 34.79
N VAL A 29 8.88 3.93 33.77
CA VAL A 29 8.18 2.65 33.81
C VAL A 29 8.76 1.73 34.89
N VAL A 30 10.10 1.59 34.95
CA VAL A 30 10.79 0.78 35.97
C VAL A 30 10.48 1.29 37.38
N LYS A 31 10.53 2.61 37.59
CA LYS A 31 10.21 3.22 38.89
C LYS A 31 8.77 2.91 39.31
N TYR A 32 7.79 3.07 38.43
CA TYR A 32 6.40 2.73 38.73
C TYR A 32 6.21 1.25 39.05
N TRP A 33 6.88 0.37 38.30
CA TRP A 33 6.85 -1.08 38.55
C TRP A 33 7.42 -1.45 39.93
N GLN A 34 8.54 -0.84 40.32
CA GLN A 34 9.15 -1.07 41.63
C GLN A 34 8.30 -0.54 42.80
N GLN A 35 7.60 0.57 42.60
CA GLN A 35 6.81 1.21 43.66
C GLN A 35 5.43 0.58 43.86
N THR A 36 4.75 0.20 42.77
CA THR A 36 3.35 -0.26 42.84
C THR A 36 3.06 -1.43 41.86
N PRO A 37 3.75 -2.57 41.98
CA PRO A 37 3.63 -3.67 41.02
C PRO A 37 2.21 -4.26 40.98
N ASP A 38 1.58 -4.47 42.13
CA ASP A 38 0.25 -5.08 42.20
C ASP A 38 -0.84 -4.17 41.64
N LYS A 39 -0.68 -2.85 41.79
CA LYS A 39 -1.58 -1.87 41.17
C LYS A 39 -1.47 -1.91 39.65
N ILE A 40 -0.26 -2.01 39.11
CA ILE A 40 -0.04 -2.11 37.65
C ILE A 40 -0.63 -3.42 37.12
N ARG A 41 -0.39 -4.55 37.78
CA ARG A 41 -1.00 -5.84 37.39
C ARG A 41 -2.51 -5.75 37.34
N LYS A 42 -3.13 -5.21 38.41
CA LYS A 42 -4.58 -5.07 38.49
C LYS A 42 -5.13 -4.19 37.37
N ILE A 43 -4.53 -3.01 37.14
CA ILE A 43 -4.96 -2.11 36.06
C ILE A 43 -4.80 -2.79 34.69
N ALA A 44 -3.68 -3.47 34.45
CA ALA A 44 -3.42 -4.15 33.19
C ALA A 44 -4.43 -5.29 32.94
N GLN A 45 -4.76 -6.07 33.97
CA GLN A 45 -5.77 -7.12 33.89
C GLN A 45 -7.19 -6.55 33.70
N ASP A 46 -7.57 -5.54 34.47
CA ASP A 46 -8.89 -4.90 34.41
C ASP A 46 -9.11 -4.19 33.04
N SER A 47 -8.03 -3.71 32.40
CA SER A 47 -8.08 -3.10 31.07
C SER A 47 -8.44 -4.09 29.94
N VAL A 48 -8.31 -5.39 30.21
CA VAL A 48 -8.71 -6.47 29.32
C VAL A 48 -10.14 -6.88 29.65
N THR A 49 -11.09 -5.96 29.43
CA THR A 49 -12.50 -6.17 29.73
C THR A 49 -13.18 -6.95 28.59
N PRO A 50 -14.07 -7.93 28.86
CA PRO A 50 -14.85 -8.59 27.82
C PRO A 50 -15.72 -7.58 27.07
N THR A 51 -15.76 -7.71 25.75
CA THR A 51 -16.52 -6.84 24.86
C THR A 51 -18.01 -6.94 25.16
N VAL A 52 -18.67 -5.78 25.29
CA VAL A 52 -20.13 -5.71 25.22
C VAL A 52 -20.54 -6.25 23.84
N PRO A 53 -21.59 -7.09 23.74
CA PRO A 53 -22.06 -7.58 22.46
C PRO A 53 -22.32 -6.41 21.51
N ALA A 54 -21.66 -6.41 20.35
CA ALA A 54 -21.88 -5.37 19.36
C ALA A 54 -23.33 -5.43 18.84
N GLN A 55 -23.97 -4.28 18.79
CA GLN A 55 -25.32 -4.15 18.24
C GLN A 55 -25.23 -3.92 16.74
N ALA A 56 -26.05 -4.63 15.98
CA ALA A 56 -26.10 -4.44 14.52
C ALA A 56 -26.62 -3.04 14.19
N PHE A 57 -25.87 -2.30 13.39
CA PHE A 57 -26.25 -1.02 12.83
C PHE A 57 -27.00 -1.23 11.51
N ASN A 58 -28.00 -0.38 11.22
CA ASN A 58 -28.64 -0.34 9.91
C ASN A 58 -27.74 0.41 8.91
N LEU A 59 -26.76 -0.28 8.34
CA LEU A 59 -25.79 0.31 7.43
C LEU A 59 -26.34 0.35 6.00
N GLN A 60 -26.62 1.55 5.49
CA GLN A 60 -27.14 1.73 4.13
C GLN A 60 -26.01 2.15 3.17
N PRO A 61 -25.81 1.46 2.03
CA PRO A 61 -24.73 1.80 1.09
C PRO A 61 -24.74 3.24 0.59
N ILE A 62 -25.95 3.78 0.34
CA ILE A 62 -26.12 5.16 -0.14
C ILE A 62 -25.67 6.18 0.91
N GLU A 63 -25.92 5.91 2.19
CA GLU A 63 -25.54 6.80 3.29
C GLU A 63 -24.03 6.76 3.55
N PHE A 64 -23.42 5.58 3.54
CA PHE A 64 -21.97 5.44 3.67
C PHE A 64 -21.24 6.17 2.54
N LYS A 65 -21.66 5.94 1.29
CA LYS A 65 -21.13 6.66 0.12
C LYS A 65 -21.30 8.17 0.25
N GLY A 66 -22.49 8.64 0.65
CA GLY A 66 -22.77 10.07 0.83
C GLY A 66 -21.85 10.72 1.86
N LYS A 67 -21.69 10.10 3.04
CA LYS A 67 -20.80 10.60 4.09
C LYS A 67 -19.32 10.55 3.70
N LEU A 68 -18.90 9.51 2.98
CA LEU A 68 -17.54 9.43 2.45
C LEU A 68 -17.25 10.63 1.54
N LEU A 69 -18.12 10.89 0.56
CA LEU A 69 -17.94 12.00 -0.37
C LEU A 69 -17.98 13.36 0.35
N GLU A 70 -18.86 13.54 1.34
CA GLU A 70 -18.90 14.75 2.17
C GLU A 70 -17.58 14.99 2.93
N GLN A 71 -17.01 13.95 3.54
CA GLN A 71 -15.73 14.07 4.25
C GLN A 71 -14.55 14.31 3.31
N VAL A 72 -14.55 13.64 2.16
CA VAL A 72 -13.56 13.85 1.10
C VAL A 72 -13.60 15.31 0.64
N SER A 73 -14.78 15.85 0.31
CA SER A 73 -14.93 17.25 -0.11
C SER A 73 -14.38 18.27 0.89
N ARG A 74 -14.39 17.98 2.20
CA ARG A 74 -13.85 18.86 3.24
C ARG A 74 -12.32 18.80 3.39
N SER A 75 -11.70 17.79 2.79
CA SER A 75 -10.28 17.46 2.98
C SER A 75 -9.47 17.60 1.69
N LEU A 76 -10.06 18.09 0.60
CA LEU A 76 -9.42 18.23 -0.70
C LEU A 76 -8.38 19.36 -0.68
N ASP A 77 -7.21 19.10 -1.24
CA ASP A 77 -6.33 20.15 -1.75
C ASP A 77 -6.67 20.41 -3.21
N ASP A 78 -7.30 21.55 -3.49
CA ASP A 78 -7.78 21.96 -4.81
C ASP A 78 -6.70 22.63 -5.67
N LEU A 79 -5.53 22.95 -5.10
CA LEU A 79 -4.40 23.54 -5.81
C LEU A 79 -3.44 22.49 -6.34
N SER A 80 -3.11 21.51 -5.50
CA SER A 80 -2.09 20.49 -5.80
C SER A 80 -2.64 19.06 -5.83
N GLY A 81 -3.95 18.85 -5.67
CA GLY A 81 -4.55 17.52 -5.57
C GLY A 81 -4.16 16.78 -4.29
N GLY A 82 -4.69 15.59 -4.04
CA GLY A 82 -4.50 14.88 -2.78
C GLY A 82 -5.27 15.51 -1.62
N LEU A 83 -5.06 15.01 -0.42
CA LEU A 83 -5.70 15.57 0.77
C LEU A 83 -4.85 16.70 1.37
N THR A 84 -5.50 17.67 2.01
CA THR A 84 -4.83 18.76 2.72
C THR A 84 -3.90 18.21 3.81
N GLY A 85 -2.68 18.76 3.90
CA GLY A 85 -1.70 18.38 4.91
C GLY A 85 -0.31 18.90 4.55
N SER A 86 0.63 18.83 5.49
CA SER A 86 2.03 19.20 5.22
C SER A 86 2.81 18.12 4.47
N THR A 87 2.37 16.87 4.55
CA THR A 87 2.93 15.70 3.84
C THR A 87 1.85 15.06 3.00
N LYS A 88 2.20 14.53 1.82
CA LYS A 88 1.21 13.88 0.94
C LYS A 88 1.49 12.42 0.68
N PHE A 89 0.50 11.61 1.00
CA PHE A 89 0.43 10.20 0.63
C PHE A 89 -0.50 10.03 -0.57
N PRO A 90 -0.28 9.02 -1.44
CA PRO A 90 -1.17 8.74 -2.56
C PRO A 90 -2.62 8.40 -2.18
N GLN A 91 -2.88 7.98 -0.94
CA GLN A 91 -4.21 7.54 -0.47
C GLN A 91 -4.85 6.48 -1.37
N ALA A 92 -4.07 5.45 -1.74
CA ALA A 92 -4.49 4.48 -2.76
C ALA A 92 -5.85 3.80 -2.49
N PRO A 93 -6.20 3.39 -1.25
CA PRO A 93 -7.55 2.89 -0.96
C PRO A 93 -8.66 3.89 -1.29
N LEU A 94 -8.46 5.17 -0.97
CA LEU A 94 -9.42 6.23 -1.28
C LEU A 94 -9.57 6.43 -2.79
N LEU A 95 -8.46 6.58 -3.52
CA LEU A 95 -8.49 6.78 -4.97
C LEU A 95 -9.18 5.60 -5.68
N LYS A 96 -8.87 4.36 -5.28
CA LYS A 96 -9.52 3.15 -5.82
C LYS A 96 -11.02 3.12 -5.48
N GLY A 97 -11.39 3.48 -4.25
CA GLY A 97 -12.79 3.61 -3.84
C GLY A 97 -13.55 4.61 -4.71
N LEU A 98 -13.01 5.81 -4.91
CA LEU A 98 -13.63 6.86 -5.73
C LEU A 98 -13.76 6.44 -7.21
N LEU A 99 -12.74 5.81 -7.80
CA LEU A 99 -12.81 5.28 -9.16
C LEU A 99 -13.92 4.23 -9.37
N SER A 100 -14.30 3.52 -8.30
CA SER A 100 -15.40 2.54 -8.34
C SER A 100 -16.80 3.16 -8.27
N ILE A 101 -16.92 4.45 -7.93
CA ILE A 101 -18.19 5.17 -7.93
C ILE A 101 -18.51 5.56 -9.38
N PRO A 102 -19.63 5.10 -9.98
CA PRO A 102 -19.93 5.38 -11.38
C PRO A 102 -19.99 6.88 -11.68
N GLU A 103 -20.68 7.63 -10.82
CA GLU A 103 -20.91 9.06 -10.97
C GLU A 103 -20.38 9.81 -9.74
N LEU A 104 -19.26 10.50 -9.92
CA LEU A 104 -18.72 11.43 -8.94
C LEU A 104 -19.30 12.82 -9.17
N THR A 105 -19.34 13.65 -8.12
CA THR A 105 -19.62 15.08 -8.30
C THR A 105 -18.50 15.73 -9.13
N PRO A 106 -18.78 16.75 -9.95
CA PRO A 106 -17.74 17.40 -10.77
C PRO A 106 -16.51 17.86 -9.98
N ALA A 107 -16.70 18.38 -8.76
CA ALA A 107 -15.59 18.84 -7.92
C ALA A 107 -14.65 17.70 -7.51
N ILE A 108 -15.20 16.56 -7.06
CA ILE A 108 -14.40 15.38 -6.68
C ILE A 108 -13.73 14.75 -7.91
N GLU A 109 -14.40 14.73 -9.06
CA GLU A 109 -13.81 14.20 -10.29
C GLU A 109 -12.65 15.06 -10.81
N GLN A 110 -12.80 16.39 -10.80
CA GLN A 110 -11.72 17.33 -11.13
C GLN A 110 -10.54 17.20 -10.17
N TRP A 111 -10.82 17.10 -8.86
CA TRP A 111 -9.78 16.86 -7.86
C TRP A 111 -9.07 15.51 -8.07
N LEU A 112 -9.80 14.45 -8.42
CA LEU A 112 -9.22 13.14 -8.68
C LEU A 112 -8.26 13.18 -9.87
N LEU A 113 -8.64 13.85 -10.96
CA LEU A 113 -7.78 14.06 -12.13
C LEU A 113 -6.54 14.88 -11.76
N LEU A 114 -6.70 16.02 -11.07
CA LEU A 114 -5.59 16.84 -10.60
C LEU A 114 -4.63 16.03 -9.71
N THR A 115 -5.16 15.20 -8.82
CA THR A 115 -4.36 14.32 -7.95
C THR A 115 -3.53 13.34 -8.77
N LEU A 116 -4.14 12.65 -9.74
CA LEU A 116 -3.44 11.70 -10.60
C LEU A 116 -2.41 12.38 -11.50
N ASP A 117 -2.73 13.56 -12.05
CA ASP A 117 -1.80 14.37 -12.85
C ASP A 117 -0.59 14.78 -11.99
N GLN A 118 -0.82 15.35 -10.81
CA GLN A 118 0.27 15.78 -9.92
C GLN A 118 1.14 14.63 -9.43
N MET A 119 0.55 13.47 -9.09
CA MET A 119 1.33 12.31 -8.67
C MET A 119 2.24 11.76 -9.78
N GLN A 120 1.83 11.80 -11.05
CA GLN A 120 2.65 11.29 -12.17
C GLN A 120 3.63 12.34 -12.71
N ASP A 121 3.27 13.62 -12.68
CA ASP A 121 4.05 14.69 -13.32
C ASP A 121 5.08 15.30 -12.37
N GLN A 122 4.79 15.34 -11.06
CA GLN A 122 5.72 15.81 -10.04
C GLN A 122 6.69 14.68 -9.62
N HIS A 123 7.44 14.89 -8.54
CA HIS A 123 8.52 14.00 -8.13
C HIS A 123 8.08 12.80 -7.30
N LEU A 124 6.78 12.64 -6.97
CA LEU A 124 6.31 11.38 -6.40
C LEU A 124 6.57 10.19 -7.35
N PHE A 125 6.55 10.43 -8.67
CA PHE A 125 6.95 9.45 -9.66
C PHE A 125 8.43 9.59 -10.03
N ASP A 126 9.16 8.48 -10.07
CA ASP A 126 10.53 8.47 -10.57
C ASP A 126 10.54 8.44 -12.10
N HIS A 127 10.82 9.59 -12.70
CA HIS A 127 10.87 9.76 -14.15
C HIS A 127 12.00 8.94 -14.83
N ILE A 128 13.06 8.56 -14.10
CA ILE A 128 14.21 7.81 -14.61
C ILE A 128 13.98 6.30 -14.59
N HIS A 129 13.60 5.72 -13.45
CA HIS A 129 13.44 4.27 -13.32
C HIS A 129 11.98 3.82 -13.41
N GLY A 130 11.03 4.75 -13.37
CA GLY A 130 9.62 4.46 -13.17
C GLY A 130 9.29 4.11 -11.73
N GLY A 131 7.99 3.89 -11.50
CA GLY A 131 7.44 3.61 -10.19
C GLY A 131 7.37 4.86 -9.30
N PHE A 132 6.63 4.72 -8.20
CA PHE A 132 6.33 5.79 -7.26
C PHE A 132 7.14 5.65 -5.98
N TYR A 133 7.60 6.77 -5.44
CA TYR A 133 8.02 6.84 -4.06
C TYR A 133 6.83 6.73 -3.11
N ARG A 134 7.11 6.48 -1.84
CA ARG A 134 6.07 6.15 -0.86
C ARG A 134 5.13 7.32 -0.57
N TYR A 135 5.68 8.52 -0.44
CA TYR A 135 4.97 9.78 -0.15
C TYR A 135 5.90 10.97 -0.36
N THR A 136 5.38 12.19 -0.28
CA THR A 136 6.17 13.42 -0.25
C THR A 136 6.06 14.15 1.08
N VAL A 137 7.14 14.82 1.49
CA VAL A 137 7.21 15.57 2.75
C VAL A 137 6.71 17.01 2.62
N ASP A 138 6.38 17.42 1.40
CA ASP A 138 5.77 18.69 1.02
C ASP A 138 4.37 18.49 0.40
N PRO A 139 3.53 19.54 0.42
CA PRO A 139 2.22 19.50 -0.20
C PRO A 139 2.23 19.60 -1.74
N GLU A 140 3.32 19.97 -2.39
CA GLU A 140 3.35 20.15 -3.85
C GLU A 140 3.74 18.88 -4.62
N TRP A 141 3.98 17.77 -3.91
CA TRP A 141 4.47 16.49 -4.46
C TRP A 141 5.90 16.53 -5.02
N GLN A 142 6.73 17.46 -4.55
CA GLN A 142 8.06 17.74 -5.12
C GLN A 142 9.22 17.10 -4.37
N ILE A 143 9.06 16.74 -3.10
CA ILE A 143 10.12 16.24 -2.21
C ILE A 143 9.75 14.83 -1.74
N PRO A 144 10.23 13.79 -2.42
CA PRO A 144 9.90 12.42 -2.07
C PRO A 144 10.60 11.98 -0.78
N HIS A 145 9.91 11.11 -0.03
CA HIS A 145 10.59 10.13 0.80
C HIS A 145 11.01 8.98 -0.12
N PHE A 146 12.30 8.92 -0.47
CA PHE A 146 12.85 8.18 -1.63
C PHE A 146 12.71 6.64 -1.60
N GLU A 147 12.08 6.09 -0.57
CA GLU A 147 11.74 4.66 -0.49
C GLU A 147 10.64 4.31 -1.50
N LYS A 148 10.81 3.20 -2.23
CA LYS A 148 9.77 2.66 -3.13
C LYS A 148 9.28 1.32 -2.63
N MET A 149 8.03 1.28 -2.19
CA MET A 149 7.40 0.06 -1.67
C MET A 149 6.70 -0.73 -2.78
N ALA A 150 6.83 -2.06 -2.77
CA ALA A 150 6.19 -2.93 -3.77
C ALA A 150 4.65 -2.82 -3.77
N TYR A 151 4.04 -2.71 -2.59
CA TYR A 151 2.58 -2.51 -2.49
C TYR A 151 2.14 -1.18 -3.09
N THR A 152 2.96 -0.13 -3.00
CA THR A 152 2.65 1.19 -3.59
C THR A 152 2.60 1.07 -5.10
N GLN A 153 3.56 0.36 -5.70
CA GLN A 153 3.59 0.12 -7.14
C GLN A 153 2.38 -0.68 -7.60
N ALA A 154 2.03 -1.75 -6.88
CA ALA A 154 0.89 -2.59 -7.21
C ALA A 154 -0.42 -1.79 -7.21
N LEU A 155 -0.67 -1.05 -6.13
CA LEU A 155 -1.90 -0.29 -5.96
C LEU A 155 -2.00 0.88 -6.95
N LEU A 156 -0.91 1.62 -7.18
CA LEU A 156 -0.93 2.75 -8.10
C LEU A 156 -1.00 2.30 -9.56
N ALA A 157 -0.30 1.23 -9.95
CA ALA A 157 -0.48 0.66 -11.29
C ALA A 157 -1.95 0.27 -11.55
N ASP A 158 -2.62 -0.38 -10.59
CA ASP A 158 -4.04 -0.72 -10.66
C ASP A 158 -4.96 0.51 -10.80
N ILE A 159 -4.65 1.58 -10.07
CA ILE A 159 -5.38 2.86 -10.10
C ILE A 159 -5.20 3.56 -11.46
N TYR A 160 -3.97 3.68 -11.95
CA TYR A 160 -3.69 4.34 -13.23
C TYR A 160 -4.24 3.54 -14.43
N LEU A 161 -4.29 2.21 -14.37
CA LEU A 161 -4.98 1.39 -15.37
C LEU A 161 -6.48 1.69 -15.41
N GLN A 162 -7.13 1.76 -14.26
CA GLN A 162 -8.56 2.07 -14.15
C GLN A 162 -8.86 3.50 -14.60
N ALA A 163 -8.07 4.47 -14.14
CA ALA A 163 -8.22 5.86 -14.53
C ALA A 163 -7.96 6.06 -16.03
N GLY A 164 -6.92 5.43 -16.58
CA GLY A 164 -6.60 5.50 -18.01
C GLY A 164 -7.73 4.96 -18.89
N GLN A 165 -8.41 3.88 -18.48
CA GLN A 165 -9.61 3.40 -19.15
C GLN A 165 -10.80 4.33 -18.99
N ARG A 166 -11.11 4.74 -17.75
CA ARG A 166 -12.26 5.58 -17.42
C ARG A 166 -12.22 6.94 -18.13
N TYR A 167 -11.03 7.54 -18.20
CA TYR A 167 -10.82 8.89 -18.72
C TYR A 167 -10.19 8.92 -20.12
N HIS A 168 -9.96 7.76 -20.74
CA HIS A 168 -9.31 7.63 -22.05
C HIS A 168 -7.93 8.33 -22.12
N ARG A 169 -7.16 8.24 -21.04
CA ARG A 169 -5.85 8.92 -20.88
C ARG A 169 -4.71 7.94 -21.13
N GLN A 170 -4.06 8.06 -22.29
CA GLN A 170 -2.94 7.19 -22.68
C GLN A 170 -1.73 7.38 -21.76
N ASP A 171 -1.47 8.61 -21.32
CA ASP A 171 -0.41 8.93 -20.38
C ASP A 171 -0.58 8.22 -19.03
N TYR A 172 -1.81 8.06 -18.54
CA TYR A 172 -2.08 7.24 -17.34
C TYR A 172 -1.74 5.77 -17.56
N LEU A 173 -2.08 5.23 -18.74
CA LEU A 173 -1.72 3.85 -19.08
C LEU A 173 -0.20 3.67 -19.20
N ASP A 174 0.53 4.68 -19.67
CA ASP A 174 1.98 4.65 -19.78
C ASP A 174 2.66 4.75 -18.40
N THR A 175 2.11 5.56 -17.48
CA THR A 175 2.51 5.59 -16.08
C THR A 175 2.31 4.23 -15.40
N ALA A 176 1.17 3.57 -15.62
CA ALA A 176 0.93 2.22 -15.13
C ALA A 176 1.95 1.20 -15.70
N LYS A 177 2.19 1.20 -17.02
CA LYS A 177 3.19 0.33 -17.66
C LYS A 177 4.58 0.55 -17.08
N SER A 178 5.00 1.81 -16.93
CA SER A 178 6.31 2.14 -16.36
C SER A 178 6.44 1.69 -14.91
N THR A 179 5.35 1.70 -14.14
CA THR A 179 5.30 1.22 -12.75
C THR A 179 5.41 -0.31 -12.66
N LEU A 180 4.75 -1.03 -13.57
CA LEU A 180 4.85 -2.50 -13.65
C LEU A 180 6.21 -2.96 -14.18
N GLU A 181 6.80 -2.22 -15.12
CA GLU A 181 8.15 -2.49 -15.60
C GLU A 181 9.18 -2.24 -14.48
N TYR A 182 8.99 -1.21 -13.65
CA TYR A 182 9.81 -1.00 -12.45
C TYR A 182 9.75 -2.21 -11.50
N LEU A 183 8.55 -2.73 -11.19
CA LEU A 183 8.40 -3.94 -10.37
C LEU A 183 9.19 -5.12 -10.96
N LYS A 184 9.08 -5.32 -12.27
CA LYS A 184 9.75 -6.40 -13.00
C LYS A 184 11.27 -6.26 -13.01
N ILE A 185 11.79 -5.06 -13.24
CA ILE A 185 13.23 -4.83 -13.39
C ILE A 185 13.91 -4.76 -12.02
N HIS A 186 13.32 -4.06 -11.06
CA HIS A 186 13.98 -3.71 -9.82
C HIS A 186 13.62 -4.61 -8.63
N LEU A 187 12.43 -5.20 -8.61
CA LEU A 187 11.95 -5.94 -7.44
C LEU A 187 11.66 -7.42 -7.70
N PHE A 188 11.64 -7.89 -8.95
CA PHE A 188 11.38 -9.31 -9.22
C PHE A 188 12.61 -10.17 -8.95
N ASN A 189 12.48 -11.11 -8.00
CA ASN A 189 13.49 -12.13 -7.75
C ASN A 189 13.12 -13.42 -8.51
N ALA A 190 13.83 -13.67 -9.61
CA ALA A 190 13.62 -14.86 -10.45
C ALA A 190 13.92 -16.19 -9.75
N LYS A 191 14.83 -16.21 -8.76
CA LYS A 191 15.16 -17.42 -7.98
C LYS A 191 13.97 -17.85 -7.10
N VAL A 192 13.27 -16.88 -6.50
CA VAL A 192 12.16 -17.12 -5.58
C VAL A 192 10.80 -17.15 -6.30
N GLY A 193 10.73 -16.51 -7.47
CA GLY A 193 9.52 -16.35 -8.27
C GLY A 193 8.52 -15.34 -7.68
N LEU A 194 9.00 -14.40 -6.88
CA LEU A 194 8.22 -13.36 -6.20
C LEU A 194 8.90 -11.99 -6.32
N TYR A 195 8.14 -10.94 -6.00
CA TYR A 195 8.63 -9.57 -5.90
C TYR A 195 9.05 -9.24 -4.46
N GLN A 196 10.21 -8.61 -4.33
CA GLN A 196 10.81 -8.11 -3.10
C GLN A 196 10.10 -6.86 -2.59
N SER A 197 10.24 -6.57 -1.30
CA SER A 197 9.35 -5.68 -0.55
C SER A 197 9.53 -4.20 -0.84
N SER A 198 10.77 -3.71 -0.94
CA SER A 198 11.03 -2.29 -1.21
C SER A 198 12.42 -2.05 -1.79
N GLN A 199 12.62 -0.86 -2.35
CA GLN A 199 13.92 -0.31 -2.73
C GLN A 199 14.30 0.83 -1.78
N SER A 200 15.57 0.88 -1.38
CA SER A 200 16.10 1.75 -0.33
C SER A 200 16.07 3.24 -0.71
N ALA A 201 15.68 4.08 0.24
CA ALA A 201 15.85 5.53 0.16
C ALA A 201 17.31 5.96 0.36
N ILE A 202 18.09 5.15 1.08
CA ILE A 202 19.43 5.48 1.56
C ILE A 202 20.48 4.80 0.68
N ASP A 203 21.50 5.55 0.31
CA ASP A 203 22.63 5.06 -0.46
C ASP A 203 23.71 4.36 0.38
N LYS A 204 24.75 3.84 -0.27
CA LYS A 204 25.88 3.18 0.41
C LYS A 204 26.70 4.11 1.34
N HIS A 205 26.51 5.42 1.24
CA HIS A 205 27.15 6.43 2.09
C HIS A 205 26.25 6.88 3.24
N GLY A 206 25.03 6.38 3.33
CA GLY A 206 24.06 6.78 4.35
C GLY A 206 23.25 8.02 3.96
N GLU A 207 23.27 8.42 2.68
CA GLU A 207 22.60 9.63 2.20
C GLU A 207 21.22 9.29 1.60
N GLU A 208 20.16 9.95 2.09
CA GLU A 208 18.81 9.80 1.54
C GLU A 208 18.71 10.44 0.16
N GLY A 209 18.19 9.70 -0.82
CA GLY A 209 18.05 10.16 -2.20
C GLY A 209 19.30 10.01 -3.07
N GLY A 210 20.42 9.48 -2.55
CA GLY A 210 21.72 9.47 -3.24
C GLY A 210 21.78 8.73 -4.59
N TYR A 211 20.83 7.82 -4.86
CA TYR A 211 20.69 7.15 -6.17
C TYR A 211 19.78 7.88 -7.17
N TYR A 212 19.02 8.86 -6.69
CA TYR A 212 17.92 9.50 -7.41
C TYR A 212 18.22 10.98 -7.69
N LEU A 213 19.01 11.63 -6.82
CA LEU A 213 19.38 13.03 -6.91
C LEU A 213 20.67 13.25 -7.69
N TRP A 214 20.74 14.39 -8.39
CA TRP A 214 21.85 14.73 -9.27
C TRP A 214 22.40 16.12 -9.00
N HIS A 215 23.69 16.19 -8.69
CA HIS A 215 24.43 17.45 -8.69
C HIS A 215 24.65 17.98 -10.12
N ARG A 216 24.61 19.30 -10.26
CA ARG A 216 24.84 20.02 -11.52
C ARG A 216 26.14 19.62 -12.23
N ASP A 217 27.25 19.51 -11.50
CA ASP A 217 28.55 19.15 -12.09
C ASP A 217 28.58 17.72 -12.64
N ARG A 218 27.81 16.80 -12.04
CA ARG A 218 27.64 15.43 -12.54
C ARG A 218 26.78 15.45 -13.80
N LEU A 219 25.68 16.20 -13.80
CA LEU A 219 24.83 16.36 -14.98
C LEU A 219 25.64 16.90 -16.18
N GLN A 220 26.48 17.91 -15.96
CA GLN A 220 27.31 18.49 -17.01
C GLN A 220 28.34 17.50 -17.61
N LYS A 221 28.84 16.58 -16.79
CA LYS A 221 29.79 15.54 -17.22
C LYS A 221 29.11 14.36 -17.92
N THR A 222 27.89 14.03 -17.50
CA THR A 222 27.15 12.86 -17.99
C THR A 222 26.38 13.16 -19.28
N LEU A 223 25.81 14.36 -19.41
CA LEU A 223 24.95 14.72 -20.53
C LEU A 223 25.72 15.36 -21.70
N SER A 224 25.16 15.24 -22.91
CA SER A 224 25.65 16.03 -24.05
C SER A 224 25.43 17.53 -23.79
N LYS A 225 26.18 18.40 -24.48
CA LYS A 225 26.02 19.86 -24.32
C LYS A 225 24.58 20.34 -24.54
N ALA A 226 23.89 19.79 -25.54
CA ALA A 226 22.50 20.15 -25.85
C ALA A 226 21.53 19.67 -24.75
N ALA A 227 21.67 18.42 -24.31
CA ALA A 227 20.85 17.85 -23.25
C ALA A 227 21.09 18.58 -21.90
N PHE A 228 22.34 18.90 -21.56
CA PHE A 228 22.64 19.67 -20.35
C PHE A 228 22.05 21.08 -20.40
N ALA A 229 22.10 21.77 -21.55
CA ALA A 229 21.51 23.10 -21.69
C ALA A 229 20.00 23.09 -21.45
N GLU A 230 19.31 22.09 -22.00
CA GLU A 230 17.87 21.87 -21.76
C GLU A 230 17.58 21.58 -20.28
N VAL A 231 18.30 20.65 -19.67
CA VAL A 231 18.15 20.32 -18.24
C VAL A 231 18.44 21.54 -17.36
N ASN A 232 19.47 22.32 -17.68
CA ASN A 232 19.85 23.52 -16.95
C ASN A 232 18.71 24.56 -16.92
N GLN A 233 17.98 24.69 -18.02
CA GLN A 233 16.81 25.56 -18.11
C GLN A 233 15.57 24.94 -17.44
N ALA A 234 15.21 23.71 -17.81
CA ALA A 234 13.99 23.05 -17.36
C ALA A 234 13.95 22.85 -15.84
N TRP A 235 15.08 22.50 -15.23
CA TRP A 235 15.16 22.25 -13.78
C TRP A 235 15.70 23.45 -12.99
N SER A 236 15.91 24.58 -13.67
CA SER A 236 16.44 25.80 -13.06
C SER A 236 17.72 25.56 -12.25
N LEU A 237 18.72 24.90 -12.83
CA LEU A 237 19.96 24.50 -12.12
C LEU A 237 20.81 25.69 -11.61
N GLY A 238 20.44 26.93 -11.94
CA GLY A 238 21.03 28.15 -11.39
C GLY A 238 20.39 28.64 -10.08
N ALA A 239 19.26 28.07 -9.68
CA ALA A 239 18.61 28.34 -8.40
C ALA A 239 19.27 27.55 -7.26
N PRO A 240 18.97 27.87 -5.98
CA PRO A 240 19.37 27.01 -4.85
C PRO A 240 18.89 25.57 -5.04
N MET A 241 19.71 24.61 -4.61
CA MET A 241 19.36 23.19 -4.70
C MET A 241 18.10 22.91 -3.85
N PRO A 242 17.09 22.19 -4.38
CA PRO A 242 15.92 21.80 -3.60
C PRO A 242 16.23 20.73 -2.54
N HIS A 243 17.31 19.97 -2.73
CA HIS A 243 17.77 18.91 -1.83
C HIS A 243 19.27 19.02 -1.59
N ASP A 244 19.75 18.44 -0.48
CA ASP A 244 21.18 18.43 -0.12
C ASP A 244 22.07 17.80 -1.21
N LEU A 245 21.54 16.80 -1.93
CA LEU A 245 22.25 16.08 -3.00
C LEU A 245 21.94 16.58 -4.43
N GLY A 246 21.25 17.74 -4.55
CA GLY A 246 20.99 18.38 -5.84
C GLY A 246 19.54 18.28 -6.30
N TRP A 247 19.34 17.96 -7.58
CA TRP A 247 18.03 18.02 -8.24
C TRP A 247 17.47 16.63 -8.50
N HIS A 248 16.17 16.48 -8.28
CA HIS A 248 15.43 15.32 -8.72
C HIS A 248 15.13 15.45 -10.23
N PRO A 249 15.40 14.41 -11.05
CA PRO A 249 15.09 14.45 -12.46
C PRO A 249 13.59 14.61 -12.74
N SER A 250 13.29 15.43 -13.74
CA SER A 250 11.95 15.67 -14.27
C SER A 250 11.98 15.63 -15.80
N LYS A 251 10.87 15.18 -16.41
CA LYS A 251 10.76 15.03 -17.86
C LYS A 251 11.03 16.35 -18.59
N THR A 252 11.78 16.29 -19.69
CA THR A 252 12.06 17.44 -20.56
C THR A 252 11.45 17.25 -21.95
N GLU A 253 11.43 18.30 -22.77
CA GLU A 253 10.67 18.33 -24.02
C GLU A 253 11.38 17.61 -25.18
N PHE A 254 12.68 17.81 -25.36
CA PHE A 254 13.38 17.46 -26.60
C PHE A 254 14.29 16.23 -26.45
N HIS A 255 15.20 16.25 -25.47
CA HIS A 255 16.22 15.20 -25.34
C HIS A 255 15.89 14.16 -24.28
N TRP A 256 14.65 14.08 -23.80
CA TRP A 256 14.29 13.26 -22.65
C TRP A 256 14.69 11.78 -22.75
N PRO A 257 14.48 11.05 -23.86
CA PRO A 257 14.92 9.65 -23.95
C PRO A 257 16.43 9.48 -23.74
N ALA A 258 17.24 10.40 -24.28
CA ALA A 258 18.69 10.38 -24.13
C ALA A 258 19.13 10.79 -22.71
N ILE A 259 18.46 11.80 -22.12
CA ILE A 259 18.68 12.22 -20.73
C ILE A 259 18.36 11.05 -19.79
N LYS A 260 17.17 10.46 -19.91
CA LYS A 260 16.72 9.32 -19.13
C LYS A 260 17.75 8.19 -19.18
N ALA A 261 18.15 7.76 -20.37
CA ALA A 261 19.13 6.69 -20.55
C ALA A 261 20.50 7.01 -19.94
N ALA A 262 20.95 8.27 -20.01
CA ALA A 262 22.23 8.69 -19.45
C ALA A 262 22.21 8.80 -17.91
N LEU A 263 21.04 9.05 -17.32
CA LEU A 263 20.85 9.17 -15.87
C LEU A 263 20.37 7.88 -15.20
N THR A 264 20.06 6.83 -15.97
CA THR A 264 19.68 5.52 -15.40
C THR A 264 20.80 4.95 -14.53
N THR A 265 20.47 4.69 -13.27
CA THR A 265 21.35 3.97 -12.35
C THR A 265 21.15 2.46 -12.53
N PRO A 266 22.23 1.67 -12.71
CA PRO A 266 22.13 0.22 -12.77
C PRO A 266 21.41 -0.36 -11.54
N VAL A 267 20.51 -1.32 -11.77
CA VAL A 267 19.64 -1.89 -10.74
C VAL A 267 20.44 -2.44 -9.56
N GLU A 268 21.57 -3.09 -9.83
CA GLU A 268 22.43 -3.73 -8.83
C GLU A 268 23.08 -2.73 -7.87
N ARG A 269 23.05 -1.43 -8.20
CA ARG A 269 23.61 -0.39 -7.35
C ARG A 269 22.63 0.12 -6.29
N ILE A 270 21.33 -0.09 -6.47
CA ILE A 270 20.30 0.41 -5.55
C ILE A 270 19.85 -0.74 -4.64
N PRO A 271 20.15 -0.71 -3.33
CA PRO A 271 19.77 -1.77 -2.41
C PRO A 271 18.26 -1.95 -2.33
N VAL A 272 17.84 -3.19 -2.09
CA VAL A 272 16.44 -3.59 -1.91
C VAL A 272 16.29 -4.32 -0.59
N ASP A 273 15.15 -4.17 0.08
CA ASP A 273 14.75 -5.11 1.12
C ASP A 273 14.27 -6.40 0.45
N THR A 274 15.15 -7.39 0.48
CA THR A 274 15.03 -8.65 -0.25
C THR A 274 13.88 -9.56 0.20
N LYS A 275 13.18 -9.22 1.29
CA LYS A 275 12.02 -9.99 1.75
C LYS A 275 10.90 -9.94 0.71
N SER A 276 10.37 -11.09 0.34
CA SER A 276 9.17 -11.17 -0.53
C SER A 276 7.93 -11.42 0.32
N ILE A 277 7.20 -10.35 0.67
CA ILE A 277 5.98 -10.44 1.50
C ILE A 277 4.83 -11.01 0.67
N LEU A 278 4.18 -12.08 1.15
CA LEU A 278 3.20 -12.80 0.34
C LEU A 278 1.95 -11.96 0.05
N GLY A 279 1.41 -11.25 1.05
CA GLY A 279 0.25 -10.37 0.83
C GLY A 279 0.50 -9.30 -0.23
N TRP A 280 1.69 -8.71 -0.26
CA TRP A 280 2.03 -7.67 -1.24
C TRP A 280 2.15 -8.25 -2.65
N ASN A 281 2.65 -9.48 -2.76
CA ASN A 281 2.62 -10.22 -4.02
C ASN A 281 1.19 -10.56 -4.48
N GLY A 282 0.26 -10.76 -3.55
CA GLY A 282 -1.18 -10.85 -3.86
C GLY A 282 -1.73 -9.57 -4.51
N LEU A 283 -1.35 -8.38 -4.01
CA LEU A 283 -1.70 -7.10 -4.64
C LEU A 283 -1.07 -6.93 -6.02
N ILE A 284 0.19 -7.37 -6.20
CA ILE A 284 0.86 -7.36 -7.51
C ILE A 284 0.14 -8.27 -8.50
N LEU A 285 -0.36 -9.43 -8.05
CA LEU A 285 -1.16 -10.32 -8.88
C LEU A 285 -2.41 -9.61 -9.40
N SER A 286 -3.17 -8.92 -8.54
CA SER A 286 -4.31 -8.09 -8.97
C SER A 286 -3.90 -7.07 -10.04
N ALA A 287 -2.78 -6.36 -9.84
CA ALA A 287 -2.31 -5.34 -10.77
C ALA A 287 -1.90 -5.92 -12.13
N LEU A 288 -1.18 -7.05 -12.15
CA LEU A 288 -0.81 -7.76 -13.40
C LEU A 288 -2.05 -8.28 -14.13
N SER A 289 -3.01 -8.83 -13.40
CA SER A 289 -4.26 -9.33 -13.96
C SER A 289 -5.10 -8.23 -14.59
N ARG A 290 -5.16 -7.05 -13.94
CA ARG A 290 -5.77 -5.88 -14.55
C ARG A 290 -4.98 -5.39 -15.75
N ALA A 291 -3.66 -5.32 -15.67
CA ALA A 291 -2.82 -4.88 -16.78
C ALA A 291 -3.07 -5.69 -18.05
N TYR A 292 -3.16 -7.02 -17.94
CA TYR A 292 -3.56 -7.86 -19.08
C TYR A 292 -4.96 -7.50 -19.60
N SER A 293 -5.97 -7.40 -18.72
CA SER A 293 -7.34 -7.09 -19.13
C SER A 293 -7.49 -5.72 -19.79
N VAL A 294 -6.65 -4.75 -19.42
CA VAL A 294 -6.72 -3.37 -19.92
C VAL A 294 -5.87 -3.18 -21.19
N LEU A 295 -4.65 -3.71 -21.18
CA LEU A 295 -3.64 -3.47 -22.21
C LEU A 295 -3.62 -4.56 -23.28
N ASN A 296 -4.27 -5.70 -23.04
CA ASN A 296 -4.30 -6.87 -23.91
C ASN A 296 -2.90 -7.38 -24.31
N ASP A 297 -1.96 -7.33 -23.36
CA ASP A 297 -0.57 -7.74 -23.58
C ASP A 297 -0.25 -9.04 -22.81
N SER A 298 0.13 -10.08 -23.56
CA SER A 298 0.27 -11.44 -23.05
C SER A 298 1.42 -11.61 -22.04
N HIS A 299 2.39 -10.70 -21.99
CA HIS A 299 3.46 -10.79 -20.99
C HIS A 299 2.93 -10.56 -19.56
N TYR A 300 1.90 -9.73 -19.39
CA TYR A 300 1.25 -9.55 -18.09
C TYR A 300 0.49 -10.81 -17.67
N LEU A 301 -0.19 -11.46 -18.63
CA LEU A 301 -0.89 -12.73 -18.39
C LEU A 301 0.09 -13.82 -17.96
N GLU A 302 1.23 -13.96 -18.64
CA GLU A 302 2.24 -14.95 -18.30
C GLU A 302 2.76 -14.76 -16.87
N ARG A 303 3.08 -13.52 -16.50
CA ARG A 303 3.52 -13.18 -15.14
C ARG A 303 2.45 -13.42 -14.10
N ALA A 304 1.20 -13.06 -14.40
CA ALA A 304 0.07 -13.30 -13.51
C ALA A 304 -0.15 -14.81 -13.28
N ASN A 305 -0.07 -15.63 -14.33
CA ASN A 305 -0.19 -17.08 -14.23
C ASN A 305 0.93 -17.70 -13.36
N GLN A 306 2.18 -17.27 -13.56
CA GLN A 306 3.31 -17.73 -12.75
C GLN A 306 3.14 -17.35 -11.27
N LEU A 307 2.74 -16.10 -11.01
CA LEU A 307 2.56 -15.58 -9.65
C LEU A 307 1.37 -16.24 -8.94
N ALA A 308 0.23 -16.41 -9.63
CA ALA A 308 -0.94 -17.11 -9.09
C ALA A 308 -0.60 -18.54 -8.69
N LYS A 309 0.10 -19.29 -9.56
CA LYS A 309 0.57 -20.64 -9.24
C LYS A 309 1.49 -20.63 -8.03
N ARG A 310 2.46 -19.71 -7.98
CA ARG A 310 3.43 -19.61 -6.88
C ARG A 310 2.77 -19.31 -5.54
N LEU A 311 1.88 -18.31 -5.50
CA LEU A 311 1.14 -17.93 -4.30
C LEU A 311 0.21 -19.04 -3.82
N ASN A 312 -0.52 -19.69 -4.74
CA ASN A 312 -1.35 -20.83 -4.39
C ASN A 312 -0.53 -21.95 -3.77
N THR A 313 0.60 -22.34 -4.38
CA THR A 313 1.49 -23.38 -3.82
C THR A 313 1.99 -23.01 -2.42
N LEU A 314 2.35 -21.75 -2.18
CA LEU A 314 2.82 -21.31 -0.86
C LEU A 314 1.71 -21.39 0.20
N LEU A 315 0.47 -21.08 -0.16
CA LEU A 315 -0.68 -21.18 0.74
C LEU A 315 -1.10 -22.62 1.07
N GLN A 316 -0.72 -23.62 0.27
CA GLN A 316 -0.97 -25.03 0.57
C GLN A 316 -0.07 -25.61 1.68
N ASN A 317 0.93 -24.84 2.17
CA ASN A 317 1.71 -25.26 3.33
C ASN A 317 0.83 -25.25 4.60
N SER A 318 1.11 -26.13 5.56
CA SER A 318 0.37 -26.17 6.83
C SER A 318 0.52 -24.87 7.64
N HIS A 319 1.71 -24.25 7.55
CA HIS A 319 2.03 -22.93 8.10
C HIS A 319 2.63 -22.06 6.98
N PRO A 320 1.80 -21.42 6.15
CA PRO A 320 2.29 -20.54 5.09
C PRO A 320 3.11 -19.40 5.70
N PRO A 321 4.26 -19.03 5.10
CA PRO A 321 5.11 -17.99 5.65
C PRO A 321 4.52 -16.61 5.39
N ARG A 322 4.86 -15.61 6.22
CA ARG A 322 4.52 -14.21 5.92
C ARG A 322 5.32 -13.69 4.73
N ALA A 323 6.60 -14.05 4.68
CA ALA A 323 7.50 -13.63 3.63
C ALA A 323 8.52 -14.73 3.31
N LEU A 324 9.17 -14.62 2.15
CA LEU A 324 10.36 -15.41 1.82
C LEU A 324 11.62 -14.55 1.88
N SER A 325 12.74 -15.15 2.30
CA SER A 325 14.07 -14.56 2.18
C SER A 325 14.48 -14.46 0.71
N ASP A 326 15.59 -13.78 0.42
CA ASP A 326 16.18 -13.71 -0.92
C ASP A 326 16.52 -15.09 -1.54
N ASN A 327 16.71 -16.09 -0.67
CA ASN A 327 17.01 -17.45 -1.05
C ASN A 327 15.78 -18.38 -1.06
N GLY A 328 14.62 -17.87 -0.66
CA GLY A 328 13.37 -18.63 -0.60
C GLY A 328 13.06 -19.25 0.76
N ASP A 329 13.82 -18.93 1.81
CA ASP A 329 13.57 -19.43 3.16
C ASP A 329 12.31 -18.80 3.76
N PHE A 330 11.56 -19.59 4.53
CA PHE A 330 10.32 -19.12 5.15
C PHE A 330 10.60 -18.15 6.30
N MET A 331 9.92 -17.00 6.30
CA MET A 331 10.08 -15.95 7.32
C MET A 331 8.74 -15.56 7.93
N GLY A 332 8.59 -15.83 9.24
CA GLY A 332 7.36 -15.55 9.99
C GLY A 332 6.17 -16.38 9.51
N GLU A 333 5.02 -16.21 10.17
CA GLU A 333 3.77 -16.90 9.81
C GLU A 333 2.77 -15.91 9.17
N ALA A 334 2.12 -16.36 8.09
CA ALA A 334 1.13 -15.57 7.37
C ALA A 334 -0.04 -15.18 8.30
N ASN A 335 -0.47 -13.94 8.17
CA ASN A 335 -1.58 -13.37 8.95
C ASN A 335 -2.76 -13.02 8.03
N LEU A 336 -3.86 -12.52 8.59
CA LEU A 336 -5.09 -12.21 7.83
C LEU A 336 -4.82 -11.37 6.58
N GLN A 337 -3.89 -10.42 6.63
CA GLN A 337 -3.55 -9.57 5.49
C GLN A 337 -2.95 -10.37 4.34
N ASP A 338 -2.06 -11.31 4.63
CA ASP A 338 -1.44 -12.15 3.60
C ASP A 338 -2.50 -13.01 2.91
N TYR A 339 -3.35 -13.67 3.71
CA TYR A 339 -4.45 -14.47 3.19
C TYR A 339 -5.46 -13.64 2.38
N ALA A 340 -5.88 -12.48 2.90
CA ALA A 340 -6.87 -11.62 2.26
C ALA A 340 -6.38 -11.09 0.91
N PHE A 341 -5.14 -10.61 0.83
CA PHE A 341 -4.62 -10.03 -0.41
C PHE A 341 -4.28 -11.09 -1.45
N ILE A 342 -3.84 -12.28 -1.05
CA ILE A 342 -3.66 -13.39 -2.00
C ILE A 342 -5.03 -13.88 -2.49
N TYR A 343 -6.03 -13.98 -1.61
CA TYR A 343 -7.40 -14.30 -1.98
C TYR A 343 -7.93 -13.32 -3.03
N GLN A 344 -7.77 -12.01 -2.81
CA GLN A 344 -8.15 -10.98 -3.79
C GLN A 344 -7.39 -11.14 -5.11
N GLY A 345 -6.06 -11.32 -5.05
CA GLY A 345 -5.22 -11.50 -6.23
C GLY A 345 -5.64 -12.70 -7.07
N LEU A 346 -5.92 -13.85 -6.44
CA LEU A 346 -6.37 -15.06 -7.13
C LEU A 346 -7.75 -14.86 -7.77
N LYS A 347 -8.67 -14.14 -7.12
CA LYS A 347 -9.98 -13.81 -7.71
C LYS A 347 -9.87 -12.86 -8.88
N ASP A 348 -9.07 -11.79 -8.75
CA ASP A 348 -8.82 -10.84 -9.84
C ASP A 348 -8.16 -11.55 -11.03
N TRP A 349 -7.20 -12.44 -10.77
CA TRP A 349 -6.59 -13.28 -11.80
C TRP A 349 -7.62 -14.18 -12.50
N GLN A 350 -8.42 -14.92 -11.75
CA GLN A 350 -9.44 -15.79 -12.32
C GLN A 350 -10.47 -15.01 -13.15
N GLN A 351 -10.86 -13.82 -12.69
CA GLN A 351 -11.89 -13.01 -13.35
C GLN A 351 -11.37 -12.26 -14.59
N LEU A 352 -10.18 -11.67 -14.49
CA LEU A 352 -9.62 -10.72 -15.46
C LEU A 352 -8.59 -11.35 -16.42
N SER A 353 -7.92 -12.43 -16.02
CA SER A 353 -6.84 -13.04 -16.80
C SER A 353 -7.26 -14.29 -17.56
N LEU A 354 -8.28 -15.01 -17.09
CA LEU A 354 -8.66 -16.30 -17.68
C LEU A 354 -9.83 -16.18 -18.66
N GLN A 355 -9.74 -16.95 -19.75
CA GLN A 355 -10.83 -17.13 -20.69
C GLN A 355 -11.89 -18.07 -20.11
N PRO A 356 -13.16 -18.00 -20.54
CA PRO A 356 -14.27 -18.77 -19.96
C PRO A 356 -14.00 -20.26 -19.67
N PRO A 357 -13.36 -21.07 -20.54
CA PRO A 357 -13.09 -22.48 -20.22
C PRO A 357 -12.12 -22.66 -19.05
N ASP A 358 -11.23 -21.70 -18.81
CA ASP A 358 -10.19 -21.75 -17.77
C ASP A 358 -10.58 -20.99 -16.50
N LYS A 359 -11.71 -20.26 -16.47
CA LYS A 359 -12.18 -19.51 -15.29
C LYS A 359 -12.50 -20.38 -14.07
N THR A 360 -12.44 -21.71 -14.20
CA THR A 360 -12.55 -22.65 -13.07
C THR A 360 -11.19 -23.01 -12.47
N ALA A 361 -10.08 -22.54 -13.04
CA ALA A 361 -8.75 -22.82 -12.54
C ALA A 361 -8.61 -22.29 -11.10
N LEU A 362 -8.15 -23.17 -10.21
CA LEU A 362 -7.99 -22.91 -8.77
C LEU A 362 -9.28 -22.56 -8.02
N THR A 363 -10.48 -22.74 -8.57
CA THR A 363 -11.74 -22.47 -7.85
C THR A 363 -11.81 -23.24 -6.54
N ASP A 364 -11.46 -24.52 -6.53
CA ASP A 364 -11.46 -25.31 -5.29
C ASP A 364 -10.43 -24.80 -4.27
N SER A 365 -9.27 -24.33 -4.75
CA SER A 365 -8.25 -23.73 -3.89
C SER A 365 -8.71 -22.40 -3.30
N ILE A 366 -9.40 -21.56 -4.08
CA ILE A 366 -9.99 -20.30 -3.62
C ILE A 366 -11.10 -20.58 -2.59
N SER A 367 -12.01 -21.52 -2.85
CA SER A 367 -13.04 -21.92 -1.88
C SER A 367 -12.44 -22.47 -0.59
N THR A 368 -11.37 -23.26 -0.68
CA THR A 368 -10.62 -23.75 0.50
C THR A 368 -9.99 -22.59 1.27
N LEU A 369 -9.46 -21.59 0.56
CA LEU A 369 -8.88 -20.39 1.14
C LEU A 369 -9.93 -19.56 1.89
N GLU A 370 -11.14 -19.40 1.34
CA GLU A 370 -12.26 -18.72 2.01
C GLU A 370 -12.62 -19.38 3.34
N MET A 371 -12.78 -20.71 3.33
CA MET A 371 -13.05 -21.48 4.55
C MET A 371 -11.91 -21.34 5.57
N THR A 372 -10.67 -21.40 5.10
CA THR A 372 -9.48 -21.24 5.95
C THR A 372 -9.42 -19.85 6.59
N ILE A 373 -9.77 -18.80 5.84
CA ILE A 373 -9.81 -17.43 6.34
C ILE A 373 -10.84 -17.30 7.46
N LEU A 374 -12.05 -17.82 7.24
CA LEU A 374 -13.11 -17.79 8.23
C LEU A 374 -12.73 -18.57 9.50
N ASP A 375 -12.21 -19.78 9.34
CA ASP A 375 -11.82 -20.65 10.46
C ASP A 375 -10.69 -20.04 11.32
N LYS A 376 -9.64 -19.51 10.67
CA LYS A 376 -8.46 -19.00 11.38
C LYS A 376 -8.67 -17.61 11.99
N PHE A 377 -9.41 -16.73 11.31
CA PHE A 377 -9.37 -15.31 11.62
C PHE A 377 -10.72 -14.71 12.03
N TYR A 378 -11.85 -15.35 11.75
CA TYR A 378 -13.16 -14.80 12.12
C TYR A 378 -13.69 -15.46 13.40
N THR A 379 -14.09 -14.64 14.36
CA THR A 379 -14.57 -15.09 15.67
C THR A 379 -15.89 -14.44 16.05
N SER A 380 -16.49 -14.88 17.16
CA SER A 380 -17.67 -14.23 17.74
C SER A 380 -17.43 -12.77 18.16
N SER A 381 -16.18 -12.37 18.31
CA SER A 381 -15.75 -11.01 18.66
C SER A 381 -15.25 -10.18 17.47
N GLY A 382 -15.36 -10.71 16.23
CA GLY A 382 -14.85 -10.05 15.03
C GLY A 382 -13.59 -10.73 14.45
N TRP A 383 -12.95 -10.04 13.52
CA TRP A 383 -11.75 -10.48 12.80
C TRP A 383 -10.49 -10.33 13.64
N ARG A 384 -9.58 -11.28 13.56
CA ARG A 384 -8.26 -11.22 14.19
C ARG A 384 -7.19 -11.11 13.13
N TYR A 385 -6.15 -10.31 13.41
CA TYR A 385 -5.02 -10.20 12.51
C TYR A 385 -4.18 -11.50 12.50
N HIS A 386 -3.96 -12.12 13.67
CA HIS A 386 -3.29 -13.41 13.81
C HIS A 386 -4.28 -14.50 14.27
N PRO A 387 -4.06 -15.79 13.92
CA PRO A 387 -4.98 -16.86 14.35
C PRO A 387 -5.03 -17.02 15.87
N THR A 388 -3.87 -16.85 16.52
CA THR A 388 -3.74 -16.84 17.98
C THR A 388 -3.57 -15.41 18.47
N PRO A 389 -4.32 -14.97 19.49
CA PRO A 389 -4.07 -13.68 20.16
C PRO A 389 -2.61 -13.55 20.60
N LEU A 390 -1.97 -12.43 20.26
CA LEU A 390 -0.58 -12.16 20.67
C LEU A 390 -0.51 -11.70 22.13
N LEU A 391 -1.57 -11.06 22.63
CA LEU A 391 -1.67 -10.54 23.98
C LEU A 391 -2.89 -11.12 24.70
N PRO A 392 -2.82 -11.33 26.04
CA PRO A 392 -3.96 -11.70 26.85
C PRO A 392 -5.17 -10.79 26.60
N GLY A 393 -6.29 -11.43 26.23
CA GLY A 393 -7.58 -10.83 25.90
C GLY A 393 -7.59 -9.75 24.82
N GLN A 394 -6.59 -9.77 23.93
CA GLN A 394 -6.73 -9.16 22.60
C GLN A 394 -8.00 -9.72 21.92
N GLN A 395 -8.91 -8.83 21.59
CA GLN A 395 -10.18 -9.16 20.93
C GLN A 395 -10.04 -9.07 19.41
N GLY A 396 -11.05 -9.60 18.71
CA GLY A 396 -11.25 -9.29 17.30
C GLY A 396 -11.71 -7.85 17.09
N GLU A 397 -11.52 -7.36 15.87
CA GLU A 397 -12.05 -6.10 15.38
C GLU A 397 -13.10 -6.39 14.30
N TRP A 398 -14.24 -5.71 14.34
CA TRP A 398 -15.28 -5.91 13.33
C TRP A 398 -14.86 -5.36 11.97
N VAL A 399 -14.07 -4.28 11.97
CA VAL A 399 -13.45 -3.67 10.79
C VAL A 399 -12.08 -3.14 11.19
N ILE A 400 -11.16 -3.11 10.23
CA ILE A 400 -9.83 -2.51 10.37
C ILE A 400 -9.79 -1.31 9.42
N GLU A 401 -9.21 -0.19 9.86
CA GLU A 401 -9.02 0.99 9.01
C GLU A 401 -8.12 0.69 7.80
N ASP A 402 -8.40 1.38 6.71
CA ASP A 402 -7.46 1.54 5.61
C ASP A 402 -6.22 2.31 6.09
N ASN A 403 -5.08 2.01 5.48
CA ASN A 403 -3.87 2.82 5.65
C ASN A 403 -3.24 3.05 4.27
N ALA A 404 -1.91 3.01 4.15
CA ALA A 404 -1.25 3.04 2.84
C ALA A 404 -1.68 1.87 1.92
N ILE A 405 -2.24 0.80 2.48
CA ILE A 405 -2.82 -0.36 1.80
C ILE A 405 -4.29 -0.55 2.23
N PRO A 406 -5.10 -1.25 1.42
CA PRO A 406 -6.51 -1.50 1.77
C PRO A 406 -6.64 -2.37 3.02
N SER A 407 -7.72 -2.18 3.76
CA SER A 407 -8.07 -2.98 4.92
C SER A 407 -8.25 -4.45 4.52
N PRO A 408 -7.52 -5.39 5.15
CA PRO A 408 -7.67 -6.80 4.82
C PRO A 408 -9.06 -7.33 5.19
N THR A 409 -9.69 -6.77 6.22
CA THR A 409 -11.07 -7.08 6.59
C THR A 409 -12.08 -6.52 5.61
N ALA A 410 -11.80 -5.41 4.90
CA ALA A 410 -12.66 -4.97 3.80
C ALA A 410 -12.66 -5.96 2.65
N ILE A 411 -11.47 -6.50 2.31
CA ILE A 411 -11.30 -7.48 1.23
C ILE A 411 -12.10 -8.77 1.49
N VAL A 412 -12.13 -9.24 2.75
CA VAL A 412 -12.81 -10.50 3.12
C VAL A 412 -14.19 -10.30 3.76
N SER A 413 -14.70 -9.07 3.85
CA SER A 413 -15.94 -8.77 4.60
C SER A 413 -17.17 -9.47 4.01
N CYS A 414 -17.19 -9.73 2.70
CA CYS A 414 -18.25 -10.51 2.07
C CYS A 414 -18.32 -11.97 2.55
N LEU A 415 -17.24 -12.52 3.11
CA LEU A 415 -17.25 -13.84 3.74
C LEU A 415 -17.99 -13.81 5.10
N ALA A 416 -18.00 -12.66 5.78
CA ALA A 416 -18.75 -12.45 7.02
C ALA A 416 -19.43 -11.06 7.06
N PRO A 417 -20.51 -10.83 6.28
CA PRO A 417 -21.08 -9.49 6.08
C PRO A 417 -21.59 -8.81 7.36
N LYS A 418 -21.97 -9.60 8.36
CA LYS A 418 -22.41 -9.09 9.68
C LYS A 418 -21.33 -8.25 10.37
N SER A 419 -20.05 -8.49 10.09
CA SER A 419 -18.95 -7.69 10.64
C SER A 419 -19.10 -6.20 10.34
N MET A 420 -19.50 -5.84 9.11
CA MET A 420 -19.75 -4.44 8.74
C MET A 420 -20.96 -3.85 9.46
N LEU A 421 -21.99 -4.65 9.75
CA LEU A 421 -23.16 -4.20 10.52
C LEU A 421 -22.79 -3.89 11.97
N TYR A 422 -21.97 -4.74 12.60
CA TYR A 422 -21.50 -4.52 13.96
C TYR A 422 -20.55 -3.33 14.09
N ALA A 423 -19.86 -2.97 13.01
CA ALA A 423 -19.00 -1.80 12.91
C ALA A 423 -19.67 -0.55 12.33
N GLY A 424 -20.98 -0.57 12.08
CA GLY A 424 -21.62 0.50 11.29
C GLY A 424 -21.47 1.89 11.91
N GLN A 425 -21.37 1.99 13.24
CA GLN A 425 -21.10 3.27 13.91
C GLN A 425 -19.71 3.83 13.56
N ASP A 426 -18.67 2.99 13.55
CA ASP A 426 -17.30 3.41 13.20
C ASP A 426 -17.19 3.78 11.72
N LEU A 427 -17.75 2.93 10.86
CA LEU A 427 -17.82 3.16 9.41
C LEU A 427 -18.52 4.49 9.07
N MET A 428 -19.56 4.86 9.81
CA MET A 428 -20.33 6.09 9.57
C MET A 428 -19.76 7.32 10.29
N ARG A 429 -18.84 7.14 11.25
CA ARG A 429 -18.19 8.23 12.00
C ARG A 429 -17.01 8.82 11.22
N LEU A 430 -16.15 7.97 10.66
CA LEU A 430 -14.96 8.39 9.89
C LEU A 430 -14.82 7.58 8.59
N PRO A 431 -15.79 7.61 7.66
CA PRO A 431 -15.75 6.82 6.42
C PRO A 431 -14.51 7.06 5.57
N ILE A 432 -13.84 8.21 5.67
CA ILE A 432 -12.57 8.47 4.97
C ILE A 432 -11.42 7.52 5.38
N ASN A 433 -11.51 6.88 6.55
CA ASN A 433 -10.60 5.82 7.00
C ASN A 433 -11.01 4.42 6.52
N TYR A 434 -12.14 4.28 5.82
CA TYR A 434 -12.70 3.01 5.37
C TYR A 434 -13.09 2.97 3.87
N PRO A 435 -12.44 3.69 2.94
CA PRO A 435 -12.84 3.68 1.53
C PRO A 435 -12.85 2.28 0.89
N SER A 436 -12.03 1.33 1.33
CA SER A 436 -12.05 -0.04 0.79
C SER A 436 -13.35 -0.79 1.10
N TYR A 437 -14.13 -0.32 2.07
CA TYR A 437 -15.43 -0.89 2.41
C TYR A 437 -16.56 -0.47 1.45
N LEU A 438 -16.34 0.52 0.59
CA LEU A 438 -17.36 1.02 -0.34
C LEU A 438 -17.97 -0.11 -1.20
N SER A 439 -17.12 -0.93 -1.83
CA SER A 439 -17.56 -2.05 -2.66
C SER A 439 -18.29 -3.15 -1.86
N PRO A 440 -17.72 -3.72 -0.79
CA PRO A 440 -18.41 -4.78 -0.06
C PRO A 440 -19.68 -4.30 0.66
N ILE A 441 -19.75 -3.05 1.13
CA ILE A 441 -21.00 -2.49 1.66
C ILE A 441 -22.07 -2.50 0.57
N ASN A 442 -21.73 -2.08 -0.66
CA ASN A 442 -22.68 -2.05 -1.76
C ASN A 442 -23.17 -3.43 -2.21
N HIS A 443 -22.32 -4.47 -2.15
CA HIS A 443 -22.63 -5.78 -2.75
C HIS A 443 -23.04 -6.86 -1.73
N CYS A 444 -22.59 -6.73 -0.48
CA CYS A 444 -22.66 -7.82 0.50
C CYS A 444 -23.51 -7.47 1.72
N VAL A 445 -23.76 -6.18 1.99
CA VAL A 445 -24.78 -5.76 2.95
C VAL A 445 -26.13 -5.80 2.24
N LYS A 446 -26.93 -6.83 2.54
CA LYS A 446 -28.33 -6.88 2.08
C LYS A 446 -29.16 -5.88 2.90
N PRO A 447 -30.09 -5.14 2.26
CA PRO A 447 -31.03 -4.26 2.95
C PRO A 447 -31.97 -5.01 3.89
#